data_AF-A0ABD3MIZ5-F1
#
_entry.id   AF-A0ABD3MIZ5-F1
#
_cell.length_a   1.000
_cell.length_b   1.000
_cell.length_c   1.000
_cell.angle_alpha   90.00
_cell.angle_beta   90.00
_cell.angle_gamma   90.00
#
_symmetry.space_group_name_H-M   'P 1'
#
loop_
_entity.id
_entity.type
_entity.pdbx_description
1 polymer ?
#
loop_
_entity_poly.entity_id
_entity_poly.type
_entity_poly.pdbx_seq_one_letter_code
_entity_poly.pdbx_strand_id
1 'polypeptide(L)'
;MALLPPIMRAICLTLCITRAVAFVILRTPMTTCPASHLLATSMTPATAAAEQKNPSQIFLAYPLTQVVSDIDDTLKSSGGLEIGGVSLGGIDVQYDRGDFYPGVFQFMWELSLHTIRLNQRHYDESKVERGGKNGFSELRLSPPKVAVLTARAEELKAALEIKDKSKLAQAFRKTGESSIIYPTKDWGVGPVLYGSVSEWIIQNKKGHRKFSNFEKLLEQDPTGEIMQYIYVGDTGELDQEAGETMLREYPEVVQAVFLHVVSSDPPSTFLSSGLCIPPPKLINGRPLVFFRTYVGAAAKATQLGLMELDGLMRVVEEAEMALKAQGVPMGNSKWIDLERDTNEAYRTIGNMY
;
A
#
# COMPACT_ATOMS: atom_id res chain seq x y z
N MET A 1 -21.36 -27.77 -26.42
CA MET A 1 -21.05 -26.34 -26.61
C MET A 1 -21.93 -25.53 -25.67
N ALA A 2 -21.41 -25.19 -24.49
CA ALA A 2 -22.16 -24.42 -23.50
C ALA A 2 -22.18 -22.94 -23.91
N LEU A 3 -23.36 -22.33 -23.90
CA LEU A 3 -23.60 -20.93 -24.25
C LEU A 3 -23.01 -20.03 -23.15
N LEU A 4 -22.05 -19.16 -23.52
CA LEU A 4 -21.48 -18.14 -22.64
C LEU A 4 -22.59 -17.22 -22.06
N PRO A 5 -22.47 -16.79 -20.79
CA PRO A 5 -23.43 -15.87 -20.17
C PRO A 5 -23.44 -14.50 -20.89
N PRO A 6 -24.58 -13.78 -20.86
CA PRO A 6 -24.83 -12.60 -21.67
C PRO A 6 -23.82 -11.45 -21.48
N ILE A 7 -23.20 -11.35 -20.29
CA ILE A 7 -22.17 -10.36 -19.98
C ILE A 7 -20.89 -10.61 -20.80
N MET A 8 -20.48 -11.87 -21.01
CA MET A 8 -19.31 -12.19 -21.83
C MET A 8 -19.56 -11.94 -23.32
N ARG A 9 -20.82 -12.05 -23.78
CA ARG A 9 -21.17 -11.71 -25.17
C ARG A 9 -21.03 -10.22 -25.45
N ALA A 10 -21.38 -9.36 -24.49
CA ALA A 10 -21.24 -7.91 -24.62
C ALA A 10 -19.76 -7.48 -24.68
N ILE A 11 -18.90 -8.10 -23.87
CA ILE A 11 -17.46 -7.82 -23.85
C ILE A 11 -16.80 -8.27 -25.17
N CYS A 12 -17.16 -9.44 -25.69
CA CYS A 12 -16.61 -9.97 -26.93
C CYS A 12 -17.01 -9.13 -28.16
N LEU A 13 -18.22 -8.56 -28.17
CA LEU A 13 -18.70 -7.71 -29.27
C LEU A 13 -17.96 -6.34 -29.31
N THR A 14 -17.60 -5.81 -28.14
CA THR A 14 -16.94 -4.49 -28.01
C THR A 14 -15.46 -4.56 -28.44
N LEU A 15 -14.81 -5.71 -28.23
CA LEU A 15 -13.42 -5.98 -28.66
C LEU A 15 -13.28 -6.18 -30.18
N CYS A 16 -14.33 -6.63 -30.87
CA CYS A 16 -14.30 -6.77 -32.33
C CYS A 16 -14.43 -5.43 -33.07
N ILE A 17 -15.12 -4.44 -32.50
CA ILE A 17 -15.36 -3.16 -33.17
C ILE A 17 -14.13 -2.23 -33.08
N THR A 18 -13.33 -2.32 -32.02
CA THR A 18 -12.14 -1.48 -31.82
C THR A 18 -10.94 -1.87 -32.70
N ARG A 19 -10.87 -3.12 -33.18
CA ARG A 19 -9.81 -3.56 -34.10
C ARG A 19 -9.96 -3.11 -35.55
N ALA A 20 -11.14 -2.61 -35.94
CA ALA A 20 -11.41 -2.22 -37.34
C ALA A 20 -11.02 -0.76 -37.68
N VAL A 21 -10.61 0.07 -36.71
CA VAL A 21 -10.42 1.52 -36.93
C VAL A 21 -8.94 1.96 -36.97
N ALA A 22 -7.98 1.10 -36.60
CA ALA A 22 -6.57 1.48 -36.47
C ALA A 22 -5.67 1.08 -37.65
N PHE A 23 -6.17 1.14 -38.89
CA PHE A 23 -5.39 0.76 -40.08
C PHE A 23 -5.48 1.76 -41.23
N VAL A 24 -5.31 3.05 -40.96
CA VAL A 24 -4.91 4.02 -41.99
C VAL A 24 -4.00 5.05 -41.34
N ILE A 25 -2.93 5.39 -42.07
CA ILE A 25 -2.12 6.62 -42.00
C ILE A 25 -0.65 6.45 -41.54
N LEU A 26 0.20 6.45 -42.58
CA LEU A 26 1.54 7.01 -42.76
C LEU A 26 2.80 6.13 -42.63
N ARG A 27 3.32 5.80 -43.82
CA ARG A 27 4.66 5.32 -44.16
C ARG A 27 5.63 6.49 -44.42
N THR A 28 6.87 6.32 -43.93
CA THR A 28 8.20 6.66 -44.51
C THR A 28 8.71 8.11 -44.58
N PRO A 29 10.05 8.36 -44.69
CA PRO A 29 11.23 7.58 -44.25
C PRO A 29 12.39 8.40 -43.60
N MET A 30 13.42 7.65 -43.19
CA MET A 30 14.75 8.00 -42.63
C MET A 30 15.54 9.16 -43.28
N THR A 31 16.47 9.74 -42.50
CA THR A 31 17.84 10.12 -42.94
C THR A 31 18.80 10.43 -41.77
N THR A 32 19.83 9.57 -41.63
CA THR A 32 21.28 9.80 -41.38
C THR A 32 21.83 10.95 -40.50
N CYS A 33 22.64 10.57 -39.49
CA CYS A 33 23.82 11.27 -38.93
C CYS A 33 24.93 11.55 -39.98
N PRO A 34 26.00 12.39 -39.77
CA PRO A 34 26.84 12.42 -38.56
C PRO A 34 27.61 13.73 -38.16
N ALA A 35 28.25 13.65 -36.98
CA ALA A 35 29.60 14.12 -36.59
C ALA A 35 30.01 15.63 -36.45
N SER A 36 30.47 15.93 -35.21
CA SER A 36 31.72 16.63 -34.82
C SER A 36 31.91 18.15 -35.04
N HIS A 37 32.13 18.89 -33.94
CA HIS A 37 33.41 19.56 -33.55
C HIS A 37 33.21 20.73 -32.56
N LEU A 38 34.07 20.76 -31.52
CA LEU A 38 34.80 21.90 -30.90
C LEU A 38 34.01 23.18 -30.48
N LEU A 39 34.22 23.87 -29.37
CA LEU A 39 35.46 24.29 -28.71
C LEU A 39 35.11 24.98 -27.36
N ALA A 40 36.05 24.94 -26.42
CA ALA A 40 35.99 25.56 -25.09
C ALA A 40 36.18 27.08 -25.08
N THR A 41 35.74 27.73 -23.98
CA THR A 41 36.25 28.99 -23.34
C THR A 41 35.20 29.39 -22.28
N SER A 42 35.46 30.02 -21.13
CA SER A 42 36.62 30.33 -20.29
C SER A 42 36.05 30.87 -18.97
N MET A 43 36.78 30.70 -17.87
CA MET A 43 36.42 31.15 -16.53
C MET A 43 36.38 32.69 -16.39
N THR A 44 35.57 33.21 -15.47
CA THR A 44 36.01 34.18 -14.43
C THR A 44 34.99 34.28 -13.30
N PRO A 45 35.43 34.62 -12.06
CA PRO A 45 34.66 34.46 -10.83
C PRO A 45 34.07 35.78 -10.29
N ALA A 46 33.32 35.64 -9.19
CA ALA A 46 32.90 36.65 -8.23
C ALA A 46 31.51 37.26 -8.42
N THR A 47 30.55 36.74 -7.67
CA THR A 47 29.87 37.56 -6.66
C THR A 47 29.35 36.63 -5.57
N ALA A 48 29.95 36.73 -4.37
CA ALA A 48 29.40 36.13 -3.16
C ALA A 48 28.11 36.89 -2.83
N ALA A 49 26.99 36.42 -3.38
CA ALA A 49 25.67 36.80 -2.92
C ALA A 49 25.50 36.16 -1.54
N ALA A 50 25.39 37.00 -0.52
CA ALA A 50 24.93 36.57 0.79
C ALA A 50 23.57 35.90 0.59
N GLU A 51 23.56 34.58 0.75
CA GLU A 51 22.38 33.74 0.67
C GLU A 51 21.45 34.15 1.82
N GLN A 52 20.48 35.01 1.51
CA GLN A 52 19.34 35.27 2.38
C GLN A 52 18.63 33.93 2.57
N LYS A 53 18.92 33.25 3.69
CA LYS A 53 18.17 32.06 4.12
C LYS A 53 16.71 32.46 4.25
N ASN A 54 15.92 32.06 3.26
CA ASN A 54 14.48 32.21 3.21
C ASN A 54 13.90 31.42 4.40
N PRO A 55 13.25 32.04 5.39
CA PRO A 55 12.90 31.38 6.66
C PRO A 55 11.68 30.46 6.58
N SER A 56 11.37 29.84 5.44
CA SER A 56 10.11 29.12 5.24
C SER A 56 10.21 27.77 4.50
N GLN A 57 11.38 27.13 4.45
CA GLN A 57 11.44 25.72 4.08
C GLN A 57 11.34 24.85 5.33
N ILE A 58 10.21 24.17 5.47
CA ILE A 58 10.05 23.08 6.45
C ILE A 58 11.00 21.97 6.02
N PHE A 59 12.04 21.73 6.82
CA PHE A 59 12.95 20.61 6.61
C PHE A 59 12.40 19.40 7.37
N LEU A 60 12.10 18.32 6.66
CA LEU A 60 11.74 17.05 7.28
C LEU A 60 13.01 16.36 7.77
N ALA A 61 13.02 15.94 9.03
CA ALA A 61 14.09 15.11 9.57
C ALA A 61 14.03 13.68 9.02
N TYR A 62 12.81 13.23 8.69
CA TYR A 62 12.53 11.92 8.12
C TYR A 62 11.52 12.06 6.97
N PRO A 63 11.71 11.36 5.83
CA PRO A 63 10.68 11.27 4.81
C PRO A 63 9.37 10.74 5.39
N LEU A 64 8.24 11.20 4.86
CA LEU A 64 6.91 10.73 5.24
C LEU A 64 6.65 9.34 4.65
N THR A 65 5.83 8.55 5.34
CA THR A 65 5.49 7.19 4.91
C THR A 65 4.15 7.18 4.19
N GLN A 66 4.16 6.90 2.89
CA GLN A 66 2.95 6.58 2.14
C GLN A 66 2.78 5.07 2.06
N VAL A 67 1.65 4.58 2.58
CA VAL A 67 1.28 3.18 2.45
C VAL A 67 0.61 2.98 1.09
N VAL A 68 1.08 1.97 0.36
CA VAL A 68 0.58 1.57 -0.95
C VAL A 68 -0.04 0.19 -0.80
N SER A 69 -1.30 0.03 -1.21
CA SER A 69 -2.06 -1.20 -0.92
C SER A 69 -2.76 -1.76 -2.15
N ASP A 70 -2.85 -3.08 -2.25
CA ASP A 70 -3.94 -3.71 -2.99
C ASP A 70 -5.29 -3.59 -2.23
N ILE A 71 -6.40 -4.04 -2.80
CA ILE A 71 -7.73 -4.05 -2.18
C ILE A 71 -8.17 -5.46 -1.83
N ASP A 72 -8.20 -6.34 -2.83
CA ASP A 72 -8.92 -7.59 -2.76
C ASP A 72 -7.99 -8.61 -2.11
N ASP A 73 -8.47 -9.33 -1.10
CA ASP A 73 -7.67 -10.18 -0.21
C ASP A 73 -6.55 -9.51 0.59
N THR A 74 -6.30 -8.23 0.35
CA THR A 74 -5.46 -7.38 1.20
C THR A 74 -6.31 -6.60 2.20
N LEU A 75 -7.17 -5.67 1.74
CA LEU A 75 -8.02 -4.86 2.62
C LEU A 75 -9.35 -5.54 2.93
N LYS A 76 -9.87 -6.26 1.94
CA LYS A 76 -11.23 -6.80 1.93
C LYS A 76 -11.22 -8.21 1.35
N SER A 77 -11.81 -9.17 2.03
CA SER A 77 -11.86 -10.55 1.54
C SER A 77 -12.69 -10.68 0.27
N SER A 78 -12.16 -11.45 -0.66
CA SER A 78 -12.80 -11.85 -1.92
C SER A 78 -13.87 -12.92 -1.71
N GLY A 79 -13.76 -13.71 -0.64
CA GLY A 79 -14.54 -14.92 -0.39
C GLY A 79 -14.30 -16.04 -1.42
N GLY A 80 -13.18 -16.00 -2.16
CA GLY A 80 -12.79 -17.01 -3.14
C GLY A 80 -13.80 -17.21 -4.26
N LEU A 81 -14.48 -16.14 -4.71
CA LEU A 81 -15.51 -16.25 -5.74
C LEU A 81 -14.89 -16.63 -7.09
N GLU A 82 -15.21 -17.82 -7.59
CA GLU A 82 -14.82 -18.26 -8.94
C GLU A 82 -16.00 -18.30 -9.89
N ILE A 83 -15.82 -17.76 -11.10
CA ILE A 83 -16.79 -17.89 -12.20
C ILE A 83 -16.06 -18.48 -13.42
N GLY A 84 -16.45 -19.69 -13.82
CA GLY A 84 -15.88 -20.35 -15.00
C GLY A 84 -14.40 -20.73 -14.83
N GLY A 85 -13.95 -21.02 -13.62
CA GLY A 85 -12.55 -21.34 -13.30
C GLY A 85 -11.63 -20.12 -13.20
N VAL A 86 -12.20 -18.92 -13.13
CA VAL A 86 -11.46 -17.66 -12.94
C VAL A 86 -11.89 -17.03 -11.63
N SER A 87 -10.94 -16.81 -10.73
CA SER A 87 -11.15 -16.11 -9.46
C SER A 87 -11.43 -14.63 -9.72
N LEU A 88 -12.55 -14.13 -9.20
CA LEU A 88 -13.02 -12.77 -9.39
C LEU A 88 -12.57 -11.86 -8.24
N GLY A 89 -11.29 -11.51 -8.29
CA GLY A 89 -10.62 -10.57 -7.39
C GLY A 89 -10.19 -11.21 -6.09
N GLY A 90 -9.33 -12.23 -6.13
CA GLY A 90 -8.81 -12.94 -4.95
C GLY A 90 -9.26 -14.39 -4.79
N ILE A 91 -8.59 -15.09 -3.89
CA ILE A 91 -8.74 -16.52 -3.57
C ILE A 91 -9.12 -16.80 -2.09
N ASP A 92 -9.04 -15.82 -1.17
CA ASP A 92 -9.27 -16.06 0.26
C ASP A 92 -10.71 -16.54 0.54
N VAL A 93 -10.83 -17.72 1.15
CA VAL A 93 -12.11 -18.30 1.56
C VAL A 93 -12.33 -18.28 3.08
N GLN A 94 -11.40 -17.72 3.87
CA GLN A 94 -11.49 -17.73 5.34
C GLN A 94 -12.46 -16.67 5.86
N TYR A 95 -12.59 -15.54 5.16
CA TYR A 95 -13.52 -14.48 5.51
C TYR A 95 -14.67 -14.40 4.50
N ASP A 96 -15.81 -13.86 4.94
CA ASP A 96 -16.94 -13.72 4.04
C ASP A 96 -16.64 -12.65 3.00
N ARG A 97 -17.15 -12.86 1.79
CA ARG A 97 -16.94 -11.93 0.68
C ARG A 97 -17.37 -10.52 1.08
N GLY A 98 -16.38 -9.65 1.13
CA GLY A 98 -16.56 -8.24 1.42
C GLY A 98 -16.40 -7.83 2.87
N ASP A 99 -16.05 -8.75 3.75
CA ASP A 99 -15.53 -8.41 5.07
C ASP A 99 -14.20 -7.68 4.95
N PHE A 100 -13.98 -6.73 5.86
CA PHE A 100 -12.65 -6.16 6.05
C PHE A 100 -11.88 -7.01 7.04
N TYR A 101 -10.59 -7.15 6.79
CA TYR A 101 -9.73 -7.90 7.71
C TYR A 101 -9.59 -7.16 9.04
N PRO A 102 -9.65 -7.87 10.18
CA PRO A 102 -9.55 -7.25 11.50
C PRO A 102 -8.27 -6.41 11.66
N GLY A 103 -8.41 -5.17 12.13
CA GLY A 103 -7.28 -4.27 12.38
C GLY A 103 -6.66 -3.61 11.14
N VAL A 104 -7.12 -3.93 9.91
CA VAL A 104 -6.45 -3.47 8.67
C VAL A 104 -6.32 -1.95 8.58
N PHE A 105 -7.38 -1.21 8.86
CA PHE A 105 -7.36 0.24 8.73
C PHE A 105 -6.48 0.90 9.80
N GLN A 106 -6.53 0.37 11.02
CA GLN A 106 -5.66 0.84 12.11
C GLN A 106 -4.20 0.57 11.77
N PHE A 107 -3.86 -0.58 11.19
CA PHE A 107 -2.50 -0.89 10.77
C PHE A 107 -1.99 0.11 9.73
N MET A 108 -2.76 0.38 8.67
CA MET A 108 -2.37 1.37 7.65
C MET A 108 -2.21 2.77 8.26
N TRP A 109 -3.09 3.13 9.20
CA TRP A 109 -3.04 4.41 9.90
C TRP A 109 -1.75 4.56 10.71
N GLU A 110 -1.39 3.56 11.52
CA GLU A 110 -0.20 3.61 12.36
C GLU A 110 1.09 3.68 11.55
N LEU A 111 1.15 2.98 10.40
CA LEU A 111 2.28 3.11 9.46
C LEU A 111 2.39 4.52 8.88
N SER A 112 1.28 5.11 8.41
CA SER A 112 1.26 6.48 7.88
C SER A 112 1.58 7.54 8.93
N LEU A 113 1.22 7.29 10.20
CA LEU A 113 1.40 8.24 11.29
C LEU A 113 2.81 8.21 11.88
N HIS A 114 3.55 7.11 11.74
CA HIS A 114 4.83 6.90 12.42
C HIS A 114 5.84 8.03 12.15
N THR A 115 6.11 8.33 10.88
CA THR A 115 7.08 9.37 10.48
C THR A 115 6.61 10.79 10.76
N ILE A 116 5.30 11.02 10.82
CA ILE A 116 4.73 12.29 11.31
C ILE A 116 5.14 12.54 12.75
N ARG A 117 5.04 11.51 13.61
CA ARG A 117 5.40 11.62 15.03
C ARG A 117 6.90 11.77 15.24
N LEU A 118 7.73 11.14 14.41
CA LEU A 118 9.18 11.32 14.44
C LEU A 118 9.56 12.77 14.08
N ASN A 119 9.01 13.31 13.00
CA ASN A 119 9.26 14.69 12.59
C ASN A 119 8.75 15.69 13.63
N GLN A 120 7.59 15.46 14.23
CA GLN A 120 7.04 16.32 15.28
C GLN A 120 7.96 16.34 16.51
N ARG A 121 8.41 15.18 17.01
CA ARG A 121 9.36 15.10 18.13
C ARG A 121 10.66 15.83 17.83
N HIS A 122 11.25 15.58 16.66
CA HIS A 122 12.48 16.25 16.26
C HIS A 122 12.31 17.78 16.20
N TYR A 123 11.18 18.24 15.66
CA TYR A 123 10.87 19.66 15.61
C TYR A 123 10.73 20.27 17.01
N ASP A 124 10.04 19.60 17.93
CA ASP A 124 9.84 20.05 19.30
C ASP A 124 11.16 20.09 20.10
N GLU A 125 12.02 19.06 19.95
CA GLU A 125 13.37 19.04 20.54
C GLU A 125 14.22 20.22 20.05
N SER A 126 14.25 20.44 18.73
CA SER A 126 15.01 21.55 18.12
C SER A 126 14.51 22.93 18.53
N LYS A 127 13.24 23.06 18.97
CA LYS A 127 12.68 24.31 19.49
C LYS A 127 13.16 24.59 20.90
N VAL A 128 13.18 23.57 21.75
CA VAL A 128 13.66 23.67 23.13
C VAL A 128 15.11 24.16 23.14
N GLU A 129 15.96 23.60 22.29
CA GLU A 129 17.37 23.99 22.17
C GLU A 129 17.57 25.45 21.73
N ARG A 130 16.66 26.00 20.90
CA ARG A 130 16.77 27.36 20.34
C ARG A 130 16.20 28.47 21.25
N GLY A 131 15.76 28.14 22.47
CA GLY A 131 15.29 29.13 23.45
C GLY A 131 14.03 29.88 23.04
N GLY A 132 13.14 29.24 22.24
CA GLY A 132 11.99 29.88 21.62
C GLY A 132 10.96 30.45 22.61
N LYS A 133 10.77 31.78 22.58
CA LYS A 133 9.66 32.49 23.23
C LYS A 133 8.35 32.36 22.44
N ASN A 134 7.24 32.30 23.17
CA ASN A 134 5.82 32.19 22.75
C ASN A 134 5.41 32.99 21.50
N GLY A 135 5.55 32.41 20.31
CA GLY A 135 4.95 32.92 19.07
C GLY A 135 5.06 31.88 17.95
N PHE A 136 4.17 30.88 17.94
CA PHE A 136 4.38 29.65 17.15
C PHE A 136 3.62 29.61 15.82
N SER A 137 4.36 29.31 14.74
CA SER A 137 3.86 28.43 13.69
C SER A 137 4.06 26.98 14.18
N GLU A 138 2.98 26.23 14.29
CA GLU A 138 2.98 24.80 14.61
C GLU A 138 3.36 24.00 13.35
N LEU A 139 4.24 23.00 13.47
CA LEU A 139 4.51 22.12 12.34
C LEU A 139 3.26 21.28 12.11
N ARG A 140 2.53 21.57 11.04
CA ARG A 140 1.30 20.85 10.68
C ARG A 140 1.59 19.91 9.52
N LEU A 141 1.92 18.67 9.85
CA LEU A 141 2.07 17.60 8.88
C LEU A 141 0.84 16.71 8.91
N SER A 142 0.28 16.40 7.76
CA SER A 142 -0.80 15.41 7.65
C SER A 142 -0.23 14.06 7.20
N PRO A 143 -0.65 12.94 7.80
CA PRO A 143 -0.25 11.62 7.32
C PRO A 143 -0.61 11.44 5.83
N PRO A 144 0.30 10.92 5.00
CA PRO A 144 -0.02 10.64 3.60
C PRO A 144 -1.21 9.68 3.49
N LYS A 145 -2.10 9.95 2.53
CA LYS A 145 -3.24 9.06 2.22
C LYS A 145 -2.74 7.75 1.62
N VAL A 146 -3.49 6.67 1.84
CA VAL A 146 -3.16 5.34 1.33
C VAL A 146 -3.36 5.29 -0.18
N ALA A 147 -2.30 5.05 -0.93
CA ALA A 147 -2.38 4.83 -2.38
C ALA A 147 -2.86 3.40 -2.66
N VAL A 148 -3.64 3.22 -3.72
CA VAL A 148 -4.22 1.93 -4.06
C VAL A 148 -3.75 1.48 -5.44
N LEU A 149 -3.16 0.28 -5.52
CA LEU A 149 -2.75 -0.38 -6.76
C LEU A 149 -3.67 -1.56 -7.03
N THR A 150 -4.69 -1.36 -7.86
CA THR A 150 -5.71 -2.39 -8.10
C THR A 150 -5.61 -2.95 -9.51
N ALA A 151 -5.73 -4.27 -9.63
CA ALA A 151 -5.88 -4.95 -10.92
C ALA A 151 -7.28 -4.77 -11.54
N ARG A 152 -8.21 -4.07 -10.85
CA ARG A 152 -9.55 -3.77 -11.38
C ARG A 152 -9.43 -2.95 -12.64
N ALA A 153 -10.25 -3.32 -13.62
CA ALA A 153 -10.25 -2.73 -14.95
C ALA A 153 -10.66 -1.25 -14.94
N GLU A 154 -9.80 -0.40 -15.48
CA GLU A 154 -10.05 1.02 -15.68
C GLU A 154 -11.27 1.27 -16.59
N GLU A 155 -11.51 0.41 -17.57
CA GLU A 155 -12.66 0.49 -18.47
C GLU A 155 -13.99 0.27 -17.73
N LEU A 156 -13.94 -0.33 -16.54
CA LEU A 156 -15.09 -0.51 -15.65
C LEU A 156 -15.05 0.49 -14.47
N LYS A 157 -14.16 1.50 -14.49
CA LYS A 157 -14.00 2.48 -13.42
C LYS A 157 -15.33 3.13 -13.02
N ALA A 158 -16.21 3.48 -13.95
CA ALA A 158 -17.52 4.06 -13.60
C ALA A 158 -18.37 3.16 -12.66
N ALA A 159 -18.19 1.84 -12.74
CA ALA A 159 -18.84 0.85 -11.88
C ALA A 159 -17.98 0.42 -10.68
N LEU A 160 -16.65 0.42 -10.83
CA LEU A 160 -15.69 -0.11 -9.86
C LEU A 160 -14.96 0.95 -9.03
N GLU A 161 -15.22 2.23 -9.32
CA GLU A 161 -14.59 3.35 -8.66
C GLU A 161 -14.87 3.33 -7.16
N ILE A 162 -13.80 3.50 -6.38
CA ILE A 162 -13.88 3.68 -4.94
C ILE A 162 -14.44 5.08 -4.66
N LYS A 163 -15.76 5.17 -4.60
CA LYS A 163 -16.45 6.42 -4.25
C LYS A 163 -16.18 6.77 -2.79
N ASP A 164 -16.20 8.06 -2.46
CA ASP A 164 -16.04 8.54 -1.08
C ASP A 164 -17.04 7.92 -0.09
N LYS A 165 -18.24 7.62 -0.58
CA LYS A 165 -19.29 6.95 0.18
C LYS A 165 -19.17 5.43 0.22
N SER A 166 -18.15 4.84 -0.37
CA SER A 166 -17.93 3.38 -0.29
C SER A 166 -17.61 2.98 1.16
N LYS A 167 -17.95 1.75 1.54
CA LYS A 167 -17.61 1.22 2.87
C LYS A 167 -16.11 1.31 3.15
N LEU A 168 -15.28 1.10 2.13
CA LEU A 168 -13.83 1.17 2.22
C LEU A 168 -13.34 2.59 2.54
N ALA A 169 -13.76 3.58 1.74
CA ALA A 169 -13.36 4.97 1.95
C ALA A 169 -13.86 5.52 3.30
N GLN A 170 -15.08 5.14 3.70
CA GLN A 170 -15.62 5.49 5.02
C GLN A 170 -14.83 4.86 6.17
N ALA A 171 -14.40 3.60 6.03
CA ALA A 171 -13.64 2.91 7.07
C ALA A 171 -12.26 3.55 7.30
N PHE A 172 -11.54 3.89 6.22
CA PHE A 172 -10.29 4.66 6.33
C PHE A 172 -10.52 6.01 7.00
N ARG A 173 -11.51 6.79 6.52
CA ARG A 173 -11.81 8.11 7.09
C ARG A 173 -12.17 8.03 8.56
N LYS A 174 -13.05 7.09 8.93
CA LYS A 174 -13.46 6.86 10.32
C LYS A 174 -12.27 6.55 11.21
N THR A 175 -11.30 5.77 10.73
CA THR A 175 -10.09 5.42 11.51
C THR A 175 -9.25 6.66 11.81
N GLY A 176 -8.98 7.51 10.80
CA GLY A 176 -8.27 8.78 11.01
C GLY A 176 -9.04 9.75 11.90
N GLU A 177 -10.37 9.85 11.74
CA GLU A 177 -11.24 10.72 12.54
C GLU A 177 -11.31 10.28 14.00
N SER A 178 -11.25 8.97 14.26
CA SER A 178 -11.35 8.39 15.60
C SER A 178 -10.00 8.24 16.30
N SER A 179 -8.90 8.60 15.63
CA SER A 179 -7.55 8.52 16.20
C SER A 179 -7.44 9.38 17.45
N ILE A 180 -7.07 8.77 18.57
CA ILE A 180 -6.88 9.49 19.85
C ILE A 180 -5.63 10.38 19.85
N ILE A 181 -4.66 10.10 18.97
CA ILE A 181 -3.36 10.79 18.93
C ILE A 181 -3.38 11.94 17.92
N TYR A 182 -3.95 11.69 16.74
CA TYR A 182 -3.98 12.65 15.64
C TYR A 182 -5.34 12.57 14.92
N PRO A 183 -6.43 13.07 15.54
CA PRO A 183 -7.74 13.06 14.91
C PRO A 183 -7.72 13.93 13.65
N THR A 184 -8.07 13.35 12.50
CA THR A 184 -8.09 14.09 11.22
C THR A 184 -9.16 13.57 10.26
N LYS A 185 -9.74 14.49 9.48
CA LYS A 185 -10.66 14.18 8.38
C LYS A 185 -9.94 14.04 7.03
N ASP A 186 -8.66 14.42 6.99
CA ASP A 186 -7.88 14.53 5.77
C ASP A 186 -7.11 13.26 5.41
N TRP A 187 -7.23 12.21 6.23
CA TRP A 187 -6.67 10.89 5.95
C TRP A 187 -7.72 9.93 5.40
N GLY A 188 -7.30 9.06 4.48
CA GLY A 188 -8.21 8.22 3.73
C GLY A 188 -7.55 7.50 2.57
N VAL A 189 -8.39 7.08 1.63
CA VAL A 189 -7.94 6.62 0.30
C VAL A 189 -7.38 7.81 -0.48
N GLY A 190 -6.18 7.63 -1.00
CA GLY A 190 -5.45 8.57 -1.84
C GLY A 190 -5.60 8.23 -3.32
N PRO A 191 -4.52 8.36 -4.12
CA PRO A 191 -4.52 7.96 -5.53
C PRO A 191 -4.92 6.50 -5.71
N VAL A 192 -5.80 6.21 -6.67
CA VAL A 192 -6.19 4.85 -7.05
C VAL A 192 -5.74 4.60 -8.48
N LEU A 193 -4.79 3.69 -8.66
CA LEU A 193 -4.22 3.34 -9.95
C LEU A 193 -4.77 1.99 -10.41
N TYR A 194 -5.56 2.02 -11.49
CA TYR A 194 -6.29 0.87 -12.03
C TYR A 194 -5.45 0.06 -13.05
N GLY A 195 -5.83 -1.20 -13.22
CA GLY A 195 -5.38 -2.08 -14.30
C GLY A 195 -6.30 -1.96 -15.53
N SER A 196 -6.21 -2.90 -16.46
CA SER A 196 -7.09 -3.00 -17.64
C SER A 196 -7.96 -4.25 -17.63
N VAL A 197 -9.06 -4.27 -18.42
CA VAL A 197 -9.90 -5.48 -18.61
C VAL A 197 -9.07 -6.65 -19.11
N SER A 198 -8.12 -6.40 -20.01
CA SER A 198 -7.26 -7.45 -20.56
C SER A 198 -6.42 -8.12 -19.49
N GLU A 199 -5.95 -7.38 -18.49
CA GLU A 199 -5.15 -7.87 -17.37
C GLU A 199 -6.02 -8.44 -16.24
N TRP A 200 -7.27 -7.98 -16.11
CA TRP A 200 -8.24 -8.59 -15.22
C TRP A 200 -8.57 -10.04 -15.64
N ILE A 201 -8.53 -10.34 -16.94
CA ILE A 201 -8.72 -11.67 -17.52
C ILE A 201 -7.39 -12.43 -17.66
N ILE A 202 -6.29 -11.74 -18.02
CA ILE A 202 -4.94 -12.34 -18.17
C ILE A 202 -4.13 -12.06 -16.90
N GLN A 203 -4.21 -12.99 -15.95
CA GLN A 203 -3.64 -12.84 -14.61
C GLN A 203 -2.12 -12.64 -14.60
N ASN A 204 -1.41 -13.19 -15.60
CA ASN A 204 0.05 -13.28 -15.70
C ASN A 204 0.77 -11.92 -15.80
N LYS A 205 0.04 -10.81 -15.98
CA LYS A 205 0.60 -9.46 -16.10
C LYS A 205 0.25 -8.54 -14.94
N LYS A 206 -0.54 -9.01 -13.97
CA LYS A 206 -1.00 -8.20 -12.85
C LYS A 206 0.16 -7.64 -12.01
N GLY A 207 1.20 -8.45 -11.77
CA GLY A 207 2.38 -8.05 -11.00
C GLY A 207 3.12 -6.89 -11.67
N HIS A 208 3.52 -7.07 -12.94
CA HIS A 208 4.09 -6.01 -13.76
C HIS A 208 3.24 -4.74 -13.81
N ARG A 209 1.91 -4.84 -13.94
CA ARG A 209 1.04 -3.66 -13.97
C ARG A 209 1.03 -2.90 -12.65
N LYS A 210 0.99 -3.60 -11.51
CA LYS A 210 1.09 -2.99 -10.18
C LYS A 210 2.43 -2.27 -10.01
N PHE A 211 3.51 -2.90 -10.43
CA PHE A 211 4.82 -2.27 -10.47
C PHE A 211 4.84 -1.00 -11.35
N SER A 212 4.33 -1.06 -12.59
CA SER A 212 4.26 0.14 -13.44
C SER A 212 3.31 1.23 -12.92
N ASN A 213 2.28 0.86 -12.16
CA ASN A 213 1.44 1.85 -11.47
C ASN A 213 2.15 2.44 -10.25
N PHE A 214 2.99 1.68 -9.56
CA PHE A 214 3.87 2.21 -8.53
C PHE A 214 4.88 3.22 -9.10
N GLU A 215 5.47 2.95 -10.27
CA GLU A 215 6.38 3.91 -10.93
C GLU A 215 5.71 5.27 -11.17
N LYS A 216 4.42 5.28 -11.57
CA LYS A 216 3.64 6.52 -11.72
C LYS A 216 3.39 7.24 -10.39
N LEU A 217 3.30 6.50 -9.29
CA LEU A 217 3.21 7.11 -7.96
C LEU A 217 4.55 7.74 -7.58
N LEU A 218 5.66 7.05 -7.87
CA LEU A 218 7.02 7.50 -7.60
C LEU A 218 7.39 8.78 -8.35
N GLU A 219 6.82 9.04 -9.54
CA GLU A 219 7.00 10.30 -10.28
C GLU A 219 6.68 11.56 -9.45
N GLN A 220 5.88 11.44 -8.38
CA GLN A 220 5.58 12.55 -7.46
C GLN A 220 6.79 12.98 -6.62
N ASP A 221 7.65 12.03 -6.25
CA ASP A 221 8.88 12.26 -5.50
C ASP A 221 9.92 11.16 -5.81
N PRO A 222 10.64 11.27 -6.94
CA PRO A 222 11.54 10.22 -7.39
C PRO A 222 12.77 10.01 -6.49
N THR A 223 13.15 11.03 -5.71
CA THR A 223 14.32 10.97 -4.82
C THR A 223 14.00 10.34 -3.47
N GLY A 224 12.72 10.30 -3.10
CA GLY A 224 12.25 9.85 -1.79
C GLY A 224 12.67 10.76 -0.64
N GLU A 225 13.02 12.02 -0.93
CA GLU A 225 13.37 13.02 0.08
C GLU A 225 12.14 13.42 0.91
N ILE A 226 10.96 13.36 0.32
CA ILE A 226 9.69 13.74 0.94
C ILE A 226 8.88 12.49 1.31
N MET A 227 8.84 11.49 0.44
CA MET A 227 8.00 10.31 0.56
C MET A 227 8.81 9.02 0.41
N GLN A 228 8.57 8.10 1.34
CA GLN A 228 9.00 6.72 1.24
C GLN A 228 7.80 5.79 1.37
N TYR A 229 7.93 4.58 0.84
CA TYR A 229 6.79 3.71 0.58
C TYR A 229 6.87 2.42 1.38
N ILE A 230 5.72 1.98 1.88
CA ILE A 230 5.51 0.61 2.36
C ILE A 230 4.41 0.00 1.50
N TYR A 231 4.70 -1.14 0.88
CA TYR A 231 3.71 -1.86 0.09
C TYR A 231 3.03 -2.94 0.93
N VAL A 232 1.70 -3.03 0.83
CA VAL A 232 0.89 -4.08 1.45
C VAL A 232 0.05 -4.76 0.38
N GLY A 233 0.20 -6.07 0.26
CA GLY A 233 -0.52 -6.88 -0.71
C GLY A 233 -0.87 -8.25 -0.12
N ASP A 234 -1.27 -9.18 -0.97
CA ASP A 234 -1.56 -10.57 -0.60
C ASP A 234 -0.69 -11.60 -1.35
N THR A 235 -0.84 -12.88 -1.02
CA THR A 235 -0.14 -13.99 -1.70
C THR A 235 -1.00 -14.74 -2.72
N GLY A 236 -2.28 -14.38 -2.84
CA GLY A 236 -3.25 -15.01 -3.73
C GLY A 236 -3.21 -14.47 -5.16
N GLU A 237 -2.81 -13.22 -5.34
CA GLU A 237 -2.53 -12.63 -6.65
C GLU A 237 -1.02 -12.37 -6.87
N LEU A 238 -0.66 -11.63 -7.93
CA LEU A 238 0.74 -11.31 -8.27
C LEU A 238 1.31 -10.12 -7.47
N ASP A 239 0.81 -9.92 -6.25
CA ASP A 239 1.27 -8.88 -5.33
C ASP A 239 2.68 -9.16 -4.81
N GLN A 240 3.01 -10.44 -4.59
CA GLN A 240 4.37 -10.83 -4.24
C GLN A 240 5.36 -10.45 -5.34
N GLU A 241 5.05 -10.74 -6.61
CA GLU A 241 5.91 -10.39 -7.73
C GLU A 241 6.12 -8.88 -7.85
N ALA A 242 5.03 -8.11 -7.68
CA ALA A 242 5.09 -6.65 -7.68
C ALA A 242 5.97 -6.13 -6.53
N GLY A 243 5.74 -6.60 -5.31
CA GLY A 243 6.48 -6.19 -4.12
C GLY A 243 7.97 -6.57 -4.17
N GLU A 244 8.29 -7.79 -4.60
CA GLU A 244 9.69 -8.21 -4.79
C GLU A 244 10.40 -7.35 -5.85
N THR A 245 9.69 -6.94 -6.90
CA THR A 245 10.23 -6.06 -7.94
C THR A 245 10.41 -4.63 -7.44
N MET A 246 9.46 -4.09 -6.68
CA MET A 246 9.60 -2.79 -6.00
C MET A 246 10.86 -2.74 -5.11
N LEU A 247 11.11 -3.77 -4.31
CA LEU A 247 12.32 -3.84 -3.47
C LEU A 247 13.62 -3.99 -4.27
N ARG A 248 13.56 -4.65 -5.44
CA ARG A 248 14.72 -4.86 -6.29
C ARG A 248 15.13 -3.59 -7.01
N GLU A 249 14.16 -2.91 -7.62
CA GLU A 249 14.40 -1.76 -8.49
C GLU A 249 14.49 -0.44 -7.71
N TYR A 250 13.77 -0.34 -6.58
CA TYR A 250 13.65 0.91 -5.80
C TYR A 250 13.91 0.73 -4.28
N PRO A 251 15.00 0.06 -3.85
CA PRO A 251 15.30 -0.16 -2.43
C PRO A 251 15.54 1.14 -1.64
N GLU A 252 15.88 2.24 -2.29
CA GLU A 252 16.13 3.54 -1.65
C GLU A 252 14.84 4.22 -1.17
N VAL A 253 13.72 3.99 -1.86
CA VAL A 253 12.41 4.60 -1.54
C VAL A 253 11.41 3.62 -0.94
N VAL A 254 11.53 2.31 -1.18
CA VAL A 254 10.64 1.30 -0.59
C VAL A 254 11.24 0.72 0.68
N GLN A 255 10.63 1.03 1.82
CA GLN A 255 11.14 0.64 3.14
C GLN A 255 10.87 -0.82 3.46
N ALA A 256 9.70 -1.33 3.09
CA ALA A 256 9.25 -2.68 3.40
C ALA A 256 8.09 -3.12 2.51
N VAL A 257 7.92 -4.44 2.40
CA VAL A 257 6.74 -5.07 1.79
C VAL A 257 6.10 -6.01 2.81
N PHE A 258 4.78 -5.92 2.97
CA PHE A 258 3.99 -6.82 3.80
C PHE A 258 2.99 -7.59 2.94
N LEU A 259 3.02 -8.92 2.98
CA LEU A 259 2.15 -9.78 2.19
C LEU A 259 1.25 -10.61 3.09
N HIS A 260 -0.05 -10.35 2.97
CA HIS A 260 -1.10 -11.10 3.65
C HIS A 260 -1.19 -12.50 3.02
N VAL A 261 -0.84 -13.52 3.81
CA VAL A 261 -0.84 -14.90 3.36
C VAL A 261 -2.27 -15.38 3.33
N VAL A 262 -2.85 -15.54 2.13
CA VAL A 262 -4.22 -16.01 1.90
C VAL A 262 -4.24 -17.39 1.26
N SER A 263 -5.40 -18.06 1.31
CA SER A 263 -5.55 -19.41 0.74
C SER A 263 -6.94 -19.63 0.18
N SER A 264 -6.99 -20.38 -0.92
CA SER A 264 -8.21 -20.98 -1.49
C SER A 264 -8.69 -22.20 -0.71
N ASP A 265 -7.82 -22.77 0.12
CA ASP A 265 -8.15 -23.93 0.93
C ASP A 265 -8.99 -23.51 2.15
N PRO A 266 -10.07 -24.24 2.48
CA PRO A 266 -10.89 -23.88 3.63
C PRO A 266 -10.13 -24.13 4.94
N PRO A 267 -10.43 -23.38 6.03
CA PRO A 267 -9.70 -23.53 7.29
C PRO A 267 -9.69 -24.94 7.89
N SER A 268 -10.62 -25.81 7.51
CA SER A 268 -10.68 -27.21 7.92
C SER A 268 -9.54 -28.08 7.37
N THR A 269 -8.83 -27.63 6.32
CA THR A 269 -7.68 -28.36 5.76
C THR A 269 -6.35 -27.90 6.35
N PHE A 270 -6.35 -26.83 7.14
CA PHE A 270 -5.13 -26.30 7.74
C PHE A 270 -4.63 -27.23 8.84
N LEU A 271 -3.32 -27.21 9.06
CA LEU A 271 -2.73 -27.86 10.23
C LEU A 271 -3.28 -27.20 11.51
N SER A 272 -3.18 -27.90 12.65
CA SER A 272 -3.57 -27.35 13.95
C SER A 272 -2.82 -26.06 14.31
N SER A 273 -1.67 -25.81 13.68
CA SER A 273 -0.87 -24.59 13.79
C SER A 273 -1.39 -23.41 12.94
N GLY A 274 -2.43 -23.62 12.14
CA GLY A 274 -2.96 -22.66 11.16
C GLY A 274 -2.32 -22.79 9.78
N LEU A 275 -2.59 -21.80 8.92
CA LEU A 275 -2.01 -21.70 7.58
C LEU A 275 -0.47 -21.53 7.68
N CYS A 276 0.27 -22.23 6.83
CA CYS A 276 1.74 -22.12 6.81
C CYS A 276 2.15 -20.73 6.30
N ILE A 277 2.74 -19.92 7.17
CA ILE A 277 3.27 -18.60 6.82
C ILE A 277 4.73 -18.77 6.33
N PRO A 278 5.08 -18.36 5.11
CA PRO A 278 6.46 -18.39 4.64
C PRO A 278 7.39 -17.53 5.51
N PRO A 279 8.68 -17.87 5.64
CA PRO A 279 9.62 -17.01 6.35
C PRO A 279 9.81 -15.67 5.62
N PRO A 280 10.13 -14.59 6.35
CA PRO A 280 10.42 -13.29 5.73
C PRO A 280 11.67 -13.37 4.85
N LYS A 281 11.75 -12.48 3.85
CA LYS A 281 12.89 -12.34 2.94
C LYS A 281 13.55 -10.97 3.12
N LEU A 282 14.83 -10.89 2.77
CA LEU A 282 15.53 -9.62 2.56
C LEU A 282 15.90 -9.50 1.09
N ILE A 283 15.46 -8.43 0.44
CA ILE A 283 15.78 -8.10 -0.95
C ILE A 283 16.44 -6.73 -0.94
N ASN A 284 17.70 -6.66 -1.38
CA ASN A 284 18.51 -5.44 -1.32
C ASN A 284 18.52 -4.76 0.06
N GLY A 285 18.56 -5.57 1.13
CA GLY A 285 18.54 -5.08 2.51
C GLY A 285 17.17 -4.62 3.03
N ARG A 286 16.11 -4.72 2.21
CA ARG A 286 14.75 -4.35 2.59
C ARG A 286 13.90 -5.59 2.92
N PRO A 287 13.08 -5.52 3.99
CA PRO A 287 12.25 -6.64 4.42
C PRO A 287 11.03 -6.84 3.51
N LEU A 288 10.80 -8.11 3.16
CA LEU A 288 9.54 -8.63 2.67
C LEU A 288 9.00 -9.59 3.73
N VAL A 289 7.86 -9.25 4.31
CA VAL A 289 7.26 -9.90 5.47
C VAL A 289 5.96 -10.57 5.05
N PHE A 290 5.87 -11.88 5.26
CA PHE A 290 4.61 -12.60 5.17
C PHE A 290 3.91 -12.57 6.52
N PHE A 291 2.60 -12.34 6.53
CA PHE A 291 1.80 -12.29 7.75
C PHE A 291 0.41 -12.90 7.55
N ARG A 292 -0.23 -13.37 8.63
CA ARG A 292 -1.62 -13.89 8.56
C ARG A 292 -2.66 -12.92 9.11
N THR A 293 -2.36 -12.21 10.20
CA THR A 293 -3.24 -11.15 10.71
C THR A 293 -2.54 -9.81 10.70
N TYR A 294 -3.32 -8.72 10.67
CA TYR A 294 -2.77 -7.37 10.76
C TYR A 294 -2.12 -7.08 12.11
N VAL A 295 -2.44 -7.84 13.16
CA VAL A 295 -1.68 -7.83 14.42
C VAL A 295 -0.28 -8.41 14.23
N GLY A 296 -0.17 -9.54 13.52
CA GLY A 296 1.13 -10.12 13.17
C GLY A 296 1.96 -9.17 12.29
N ALA A 297 1.33 -8.50 11.33
CA ALA A 297 1.96 -7.46 10.53
C ALA A 297 2.46 -6.28 11.40
N ALA A 298 1.63 -5.79 12.32
CA ALA A 298 1.98 -4.71 13.24
C ALA A 298 3.14 -5.08 14.16
N ALA A 299 3.16 -6.31 14.68
CA ALA A 299 4.26 -6.79 15.51
C ALA A 299 5.58 -6.78 14.72
N LYS A 300 5.57 -7.23 13.47
CA LYS A 300 6.75 -7.18 12.58
C LYS A 300 7.14 -5.75 12.20
N ALA A 301 6.17 -4.89 11.91
CA ALA A 301 6.44 -3.46 11.65
C ALA A 301 7.12 -2.78 12.86
N THR A 302 6.69 -3.12 14.07
CA THR A 302 7.27 -2.61 15.31
C THR A 302 8.71 -3.11 15.51
N GLN A 303 8.96 -4.40 15.29
CA GLN A 303 10.32 -4.98 15.33
C GLN A 303 11.25 -4.34 14.30
N LEU A 304 10.71 -3.88 13.16
CA LEU A 304 11.45 -3.19 12.09
C LEU A 304 11.60 -1.67 12.32
N GLY A 305 11.03 -1.12 13.40
CA GLY A 305 11.06 0.32 13.66
C GLY A 305 10.18 1.15 12.71
N LEU A 306 9.15 0.54 12.13
CA LEU A 306 8.18 1.18 11.22
C LEU A 306 6.88 1.57 11.92
N MET A 307 6.74 1.21 13.19
CA MET A 307 5.57 1.44 14.03
C MET A 307 6.01 1.55 15.50
N GLU A 308 5.32 2.35 16.29
CA GLU A 308 5.58 2.43 17.74
C GLU A 308 4.80 1.37 18.53
N LEU A 309 5.28 1.02 19.72
CA LEU A 309 4.64 0.06 20.63
C LEU A 309 3.16 0.37 20.89
N ASP A 310 2.82 1.64 21.13
CA ASP A 310 1.42 2.03 21.35
C ASP A 310 0.57 1.84 20.08
N GLY A 311 1.19 1.98 18.90
CA GLY A 311 0.54 1.72 17.61
C GLY A 311 0.20 0.24 17.45
N LEU A 312 1.13 -0.64 17.80
CA LEU A 312 0.89 -2.08 17.85
C LEU A 312 -0.32 -2.42 18.74
N MET A 313 -0.39 -1.86 19.94
CA MET A 313 -1.50 -2.11 20.85
C MET A 313 -2.85 -1.64 20.29
N ARG A 314 -2.90 -0.48 19.63
CA ARG A 314 -4.13 -0.02 18.97
C ARG A 314 -4.58 -0.96 17.84
N VAL A 315 -3.64 -1.54 17.09
CA VAL A 315 -3.98 -2.55 16.07
C VAL A 315 -4.55 -3.83 16.71
N VAL A 316 -3.98 -4.28 17.83
CA VAL A 316 -4.51 -5.43 18.60
C VAL A 316 -5.95 -5.15 19.04
N GLU A 317 -6.18 -4.01 19.68
CA GLU A 317 -7.51 -3.62 20.19
C GLU A 317 -8.55 -3.54 19.06
N GLU A 318 -8.22 -2.88 17.95
CA GLU A 318 -9.15 -2.76 16.81
C GLU A 318 -9.43 -4.11 16.15
N ALA A 319 -8.42 -4.99 16.04
CA ALA A 319 -8.62 -6.32 15.49
C ALA A 319 -9.56 -7.17 16.36
N GLU A 320 -9.39 -7.16 17.68
CA GLU A 320 -10.30 -7.86 18.59
C GLU A 320 -11.72 -7.27 18.53
N MET A 321 -11.85 -5.94 18.53
CA MET A 321 -13.14 -5.27 18.42
C MET A 321 -13.85 -5.61 17.11
N ALA A 322 -13.11 -5.67 16.00
CA ALA A 322 -13.66 -6.02 14.70
C ALA A 322 -14.22 -7.46 14.68
N LEU A 323 -13.49 -8.45 15.21
CA LEU A 323 -14.01 -9.83 15.28
C LEU A 323 -15.23 -9.95 16.21
N LYS A 324 -15.22 -9.26 17.35
CA LYS A 324 -16.37 -9.19 18.27
C LYS A 324 -17.59 -8.58 17.57
N ALA A 325 -17.40 -7.47 16.85
CA ALA A 325 -18.47 -6.78 16.12
C ALA A 325 -19.02 -7.60 14.95
N GLN A 326 -18.19 -8.43 14.32
CA GLN A 326 -18.61 -9.41 13.30
C GLN A 326 -19.37 -10.61 13.89
N GLY A 327 -19.44 -10.74 15.22
CA GLY A 327 -20.10 -11.86 15.88
C GLY A 327 -19.38 -13.20 15.69
N VAL A 328 -18.07 -13.18 15.41
CA VAL A 328 -17.29 -14.39 15.20
C VAL A 328 -17.16 -15.15 16.53
N PRO A 329 -17.59 -16.42 16.62
CA PRO A 329 -17.52 -17.19 17.87
C PRO A 329 -16.07 -17.44 18.31
N MET A 330 -15.81 -17.36 19.62
CA MET A 330 -14.53 -17.75 20.20
C MET A 330 -14.16 -19.19 19.81
N GLY A 331 -12.88 -19.43 19.53
CA GLY A 331 -12.38 -20.72 19.03
C GLY A 331 -12.56 -20.95 17.53
N ASN A 332 -13.18 -20.02 16.79
CA ASN A 332 -13.12 -20.00 15.33
C ASN A 332 -11.69 -19.78 14.83
N SER A 333 -11.33 -20.27 13.64
CA SER A 333 -9.98 -20.10 13.07
C SER A 333 -9.51 -18.65 13.02
N LYS A 334 -10.42 -17.69 12.78
CA LYS A 334 -10.13 -16.24 12.81
C LYS A 334 -9.61 -15.79 14.19
N TRP A 335 -10.21 -16.29 15.28
CA TRP A 335 -9.73 -16.01 16.64
C TRP A 335 -8.43 -16.73 16.96
N ILE A 336 -8.27 -17.98 16.51
CA ILE A 336 -7.03 -18.74 16.73
C ILE A 336 -5.83 -18.01 16.09
N ASP A 337 -5.98 -17.56 14.84
CA ASP A 337 -4.95 -16.77 14.16
C ASP A 337 -4.66 -15.45 14.90
N LEU A 338 -5.71 -14.75 15.35
CA LEU A 338 -5.56 -13.49 16.08
C LEU A 338 -4.88 -13.67 17.45
N GLU A 339 -5.26 -14.69 18.22
CA GLU A 339 -4.67 -15.00 19.52
C GLU A 339 -3.19 -15.36 19.40
N ARG A 340 -2.83 -16.16 18.39
CA ARG A 340 -1.42 -16.48 18.10
C ARG A 340 -0.61 -15.21 17.88
N ASP A 341 -1.09 -14.32 17.02
CA ASP A 341 -0.36 -13.12 16.64
C ASP A 341 -0.40 -12.04 17.74
N THR A 342 -1.45 -12.02 18.57
CA THR A 342 -1.55 -11.18 19.77
C THR A 342 -0.54 -11.59 20.83
N ASN A 343 -0.35 -12.91 21.04
CA ASN A 343 0.71 -13.39 21.92
C ASN A 343 2.11 -12.97 21.42
N GLU A 344 2.34 -12.98 20.11
CA GLU A 344 3.59 -12.48 19.51
C GLU A 344 3.74 -10.96 19.67
N ALA A 345 2.64 -10.20 19.57
CA ALA A 345 2.65 -8.76 19.86
C ALA A 345 3.08 -8.49 21.31
N TYR A 346 2.54 -9.21 22.29
CA TYR A 346 2.95 -9.07 23.68
C TYR A 346 4.41 -9.46 23.93
N ARG A 347 4.93 -10.50 23.26
CA ARG A 347 6.37 -10.81 23.30
C ARG A 347 7.22 -9.70 22.71
N THR A 348 6.77 -9.11 21.61
CA THR A 348 7.47 -7.98 20.97
C THR A 348 7.60 -6.81 21.95
N ILE A 349 6.51 -6.48 22.65
CA ILE A 349 6.53 -5.44 23.69
C ILE A 349 7.49 -5.81 24.81
N GLY A 350 7.39 -7.04 25.33
CA GLY A 350 8.25 -7.51 26.42
C GLY A 350 9.73 -7.54 26.09
N ASN A 351 10.11 -7.76 24.83
CA ASN A 351 11.51 -7.77 24.39
C ASN A 351 12.10 -6.36 24.18
N MET A 352 11.26 -5.31 24.17
CA MET A 352 11.70 -3.92 23.97
C MET A 352 11.86 -3.15 25.29
N TYR A 353 11.55 -3.77 26.43
CA TYR A 353 11.76 -3.26 27.78
C TYR A 353 12.85 -4.06 28.51
#